data_AF-A0A8S2ZJ63-F1
#
_entry.id   AF-A0A8S2ZJ63-F1
#
_cell.length_a   1.000
_cell.length_b   1.000
_cell.length_c   1.000
_cell.angle_alpha   90.00
_cell.angle_beta   90.00
_cell.angle_gamma   90.00
#
_symmetry.space_group_name_H-M   'P 1'
#
loop_
_entity.id
_entity.type
_entity.pdbx_description
1 polymer ?
#
loop_
_entity_poly.entity_id
_entity_poly.type
_entity_poly.pdbx_seq_one_letter_code
_entity_poly.pdbx_strand_id
1 'polypeptide(L)'
;MKQKLTQWICSSVRSFSIVEDFGLNEVIQEAVRIGQKYTNPVNVNDILVKTDSIANHVRCLAEQYRQALKPILIEQADARALCISPDLWSDKYRKVSYLGLTSVFVDKNFELKTIDLCCGEYDELDKTGSSVLS
;
A
#
# COMPACT_ATOMS: atom_id res chain seq x y z
N MET A 1 -9.62 -11.82 -24.79
CA MET A 1 -9.02 -11.08 -23.66
C MET A 1 -8.86 -9.58 -23.95
N LYS A 2 -8.06 -9.17 -24.95
CA LYS A 2 -7.79 -7.76 -25.29
C LYS A 2 -9.03 -6.85 -25.30
N GLN A 3 -10.09 -7.22 -26.03
CA GLN A 3 -11.32 -6.43 -26.12
C GLN A 3 -12.03 -6.26 -24.76
N LYS A 4 -12.02 -7.28 -23.91
CA LYS A 4 -12.62 -7.21 -22.56
C LYS A 4 -11.80 -6.31 -21.64
N LEU A 5 -10.47 -6.36 -21.72
CA LEU A 5 -9.60 -5.43 -20.98
C LEU A 5 -9.81 -3.98 -21.44
N THR A 6 -9.88 -3.73 -22.75
CA THR A 6 -10.19 -2.39 -23.27
C THR A 6 -11.54 -1.88 -22.78
N GLN A 7 -12.59 -2.71 -22.83
CA GLN A 7 -13.91 -2.35 -22.31
C GLN A 7 -13.87 -2.03 -20.81
N TRP A 8 -13.19 -2.85 -20.02
CA TRP A 8 -13.04 -2.62 -18.57
C TRP A 8 -12.29 -1.33 -18.28
N ILE A 9 -11.16 -1.08 -18.95
CA ILE A 9 -10.37 0.14 -18.78
C ILE A 9 -11.21 1.39 -19.09
N CYS A 10 -11.91 1.41 -20.23
CA CYS A 10 -12.72 2.56 -20.62
C CYS A 10 -13.95 2.76 -19.71
N SER A 11 -14.65 1.67 -19.37
CA SER A 11 -15.88 1.76 -18.54
C SER A 11 -15.61 2.09 -17.08
N SER A 12 -14.44 1.67 -16.56
CA SER A 12 -14.05 1.88 -15.16
C SER A 12 -13.01 2.99 -14.98
N VAL A 13 -12.70 3.73 -16.05
CA VAL A 13 -11.73 4.84 -16.06
C VAL A 13 -10.41 4.46 -15.40
N ARG A 14 -9.85 3.31 -15.79
CA ARG A 14 -8.56 2.82 -15.27
C ARG A 14 -7.39 3.35 -16.11
N SER A 15 -6.21 3.41 -15.51
CA SER A 15 -4.98 3.64 -16.28
C SER A 15 -4.74 2.50 -17.26
N PHE A 16 -4.21 2.79 -18.46
CA PHE A 16 -3.82 1.75 -19.40
C PHE A 16 -2.72 0.84 -18.86
N SER A 17 -1.83 1.36 -18.01
CA SER A 17 -0.73 0.61 -17.39
C SER A 17 -1.22 -0.50 -16.44
N ILE A 18 -2.49 -0.51 -16.05
CA ILE A 18 -3.03 -1.52 -15.11
C ILE A 18 -2.93 -2.95 -15.66
N VAL A 19 -2.86 -3.14 -16.98
CA VAL A 19 -2.72 -4.47 -17.60
C VAL A 19 -1.32 -5.06 -17.45
N GLU A 20 -0.34 -4.24 -17.08
CA GLU A 20 1.04 -4.63 -16.82
C GLU A 20 1.30 -4.80 -15.31
N ASP A 21 0.30 -4.53 -14.47
CA ASP A 21 0.42 -4.64 -13.02
C ASP A 21 0.60 -6.10 -12.58
N PHE A 22 1.68 -6.36 -11.85
CA PHE A 22 2.00 -7.69 -11.36
C PHE A 22 0.92 -8.20 -10.38
N GLY A 23 0.38 -7.32 -9.53
CA GLY A 23 -0.69 -7.67 -8.59
C GLY A 23 -1.96 -8.13 -9.29
N LEU A 24 -2.37 -7.43 -10.36
CA LEU A 24 -3.51 -7.82 -11.18
C LEU A 24 -3.27 -9.18 -11.84
N ASN A 25 -2.06 -9.44 -12.34
CA ASN A 25 -1.72 -10.73 -12.95
C ASN A 25 -1.88 -11.89 -11.95
N GLU A 26 -1.41 -11.72 -10.71
CA GLU A 26 -1.59 -12.72 -9.65
C GLU A 26 -3.06 -12.96 -9.32
N VAL A 27 -3.88 -11.90 -9.25
CA VAL A 27 -5.33 -12.02 -9.00
C VAL A 27 -6.03 -12.76 -10.14
N ILE A 28 -5.70 -12.45 -11.41
CA ILE A 28 -6.26 -13.15 -12.58
C ILE A 28 -5.83 -14.62 -12.56
N GLN A 29 -4.56 -14.89 -12.24
CA GLN A 29 -4.04 -16.26 -12.16
C GLN A 29 -4.74 -17.06 -11.06
N GLU A 30 -5.05 -16.44 -9.92
CA GLU A 30 -5.85 -17.08 -8.88
C GLU A 30 -7.28 -17.35 -9.33
N ALA A 31 -7.92 -16.41 -10.04
CA ALA A 31 -9.24 -16.65 -10.62
C ALA A 31 -9.25 -17.83 -11.62
N VAL A 32 -8.17 -18.00 -12.41
CA VAL A 32 -7.99 -19.18 -13.28
C VAL A 32 -7.86 -20.47 -12.47
N ARG A 33 -7.06 -20.47 -11.39
CA ARG A 33 -6.90 -21.64 -10.50
C ARG A 33 -8.23 -22.02 -9.83
N ILE A 34 -9.00 -21.03 -9.39
CA ILE A 34 -10.35 -21.24 -8.87
C ILE A 34 -11.20 -21.89 -9.96
N GLY A 35 -11.26 -21.31 -11.17
CA GLY A 35 -12.03 -21.86 -12.28
C GLY A 35 -11.66 -23.30 -12.65
N GLN A 36 -10.39 -23.68 -12.56
CA GLN A 36 -9.92 -25.06 -12.80
C GLN A 36 -10.42 -26.06 -11.75
N LYS A 37 -10.68 -25.63 -10.51
CA LYS A 37 -11.17 -26.49 -9.43
C LYS A 37 -12.66 -26.83 -9.55
N TYR A 38 -13.43 -26.03 -10.28
CA TYR A 38 -14.88 -26.22 -10.42
C TYR A 38 -15.24 -26.80 -11.79
N THR A 39 -16.10 -27.81 -11.78
CA THR A 39 -16.60 -28.45 -13.02
C THR A 39 -17.71 -27.64 -13.69
N ASN A 40 -18.38 -26.77 -12.93
CA ASN A 40 -19.44 -25.88 -13.40
C ASN A 40 -18.98 -24.42 -13.40
N PRO A 41 -19.55 -23.56 -14.26
CA PRO A 41 -19.29 -22.12 -14.24
C PRO A 41 -19.53 -21.53 -12.84
N VAL A 42 -18.51 -20.90 -12.27
CA VAL A 42 -18.62 -20.25 -10.97
C VAL A 42 -19.19 -18.86 -11.14
N ASN A 43 -20.15 -18.48 -10.30
CA ASN A 43 -20.65 -17.12 -10.25
C ASN A 43 -19.61 -16.23 -9.56
N VAL A 44 -19.14 -15.20 -10.28
CA VAL A 44 -18.10 -14.29 -9.82
C VAL A 44 -18.52 -13.53 -8.56
N ASN A 45 -19.81 -13.26 -8.38
CA ASN A 45 -20.32 -12.56 -7.19
C ASN A 45 -20.21 -13.39 -5.90
N ASP A 46 -20.05 -14.71 -6.01
CA ASP A 46 -19.86 -15.60 -4.86
C ASP A 46 -18.38 -15.67 -4.43
N ILE A 47 -17.47 -15.25 -5.32
CA ILE A 47 -16.02 -15.25 -5.08
C ILE A 47 -15.53 -13.85 -4.68
N LEU A 48 -16.01 -12.81 -5.37
CA LEU A 48 -15.52 -11.45 -5.16
C LEU A 48 -15.98 -10.92 -3.81
N VAL A 49 -15.01 -10.42 -3.04
CA VAL A 49 -15.25 -9.79 -1.75
C VAL A 49 -15.64 -8.32 -1.93
N LYS A 50 -16.47 -7.82 -1.01
CA LYS A 50 -16.89 -6.42 -0.99
C LYS A 50 -15.72 -5.50 -0.62
N THR A 51 -15.79 -4.25 -1.07
CA THR A 51 -14.80 -3.21 -0.77
C THR A 51 -14.50 -3.08 0.72
N ASP A 52 -15.54 -3.11 1.57
CA ASP A 52 -15.37 -2.99 3.02
C ASP A 52 -14.57 -4.16 3.62
N SER A 53 -14.77 -5.38 3.08
CA SER A 53 -14.02 -6.56 3.51
C SER A 53 -12.54 -6.44 3.15
N ILE A 54 -12.22 -5.95 1.95
CA ILE A 54 -10.83 -5.66 1.56
C ILE A 54 -10.24 -4.55 2.43
N ALA A 55 -10.97 -3.44 2.63
CA ALA A 55 -10.48 -2.34 3.46
C ALA A 55 -10.18 -2.79 4.90
N ASN A 56 -11.05 -3.60 5.48
CA ASN A 56 -10.82 -4.18 6.81
C ASN A 56 -9.63 -5.13 6.82
N HIS A 57 -9.48 -5.95 5.79
CA HIS A 57 -8.34 -6.86 5.68
C HIS A 57 -7.01 -6.10 5.55
N VAL A 58 -6.97 -5.06 4.72
CA VAL A 58 -5.81 -4.17 4.57
C VAL A 58 -5.43 -3.53 5.91
N ARG A 59 -6.41 -3.02 6.68
CA ARG A 59 -6.15 -2.48 8.02
C ARG A 59 -5.57 -3.52 8.97
N CYS A 60 -6.12 -4.73 8.95
CA CYS A 60 -5.63 -5.84 9.79
C CYS A 60 -4.19 -6.22 9.43
N LEU A 61 -3.89 -6.37 8.13
CA LEU A 61 -2.54 -6.66 7.65
C LEU A 61 -1.57 -5.52 8.02
N ALA A 62 -1.95 -4.27 7.80
CA ALA A 62 -1.13 -3.13 8.17
C ALA A 62 -0.78 -3.14 9.66
N GLU A 63 -1.74 -3.46 10.53
CA GLU A 63 -1.48 -3.56 11.96
C GLU A 63 -0.54 -4.73 12.31
N GLN A 64 -0.73 -5.90 11.69
CA GLN A 64 0.19 -7.03 11.86
C GLN A 64 1.61 -6.67 11.45
N TYR A 65 1.79 -5.99 10.30
CA TYR A 65 3.09 -5.50 9.86
C TYR A 65 3.69 -4.49 10.84
N ARG A 66 2.91 -3.55 11.37
CA ARG A 66 3.39 -2.61 12.40
C ARG A 66 3.86 -3.32 13.66
N GLN A 67 3.10 -4.29 14.15
CA GLN A 67 3.47 -5.05 15.35
C GLN A 67 4.75 -5.86 15.14
N ALA A 68 4.94 -6.43 13.95
CA ALA A 68 6.17 -7.14 13.60
C ALA A 68 7.38 -6.18 13.42
N LEU A 69 7.15 -4.98 12.88
CA LEU A 69 8.19 -4.00 12.57
C LEU A 69 8.66 -3.24 13.82
N LYS A 70 7.75 -2.94 14.75
CA LYS A 70 8.03 -2.16 15.96
C LYS A 70 9.26 -2.63 16.75
N PRO A 71 9.42 -3.92 17.11
CA PRO A 71 10.60 -4.38 17.84
C PRO A 71 11.90 -4.20 17.04
N ILE A 72 11.85 -4.37 15.70
CA ILE A 72 13.01 -4.17 14.82
C ILE A 72 13.44 -2.71 14.88
N LEU A 73 12.50 -1.77 14.72
CA LEU A 73 12.82 -0.34 14.76
C LEU A 73 13.37 0.10 16.12
N ILE A 74 12.83 -0.44 17.23
CA ILE A 74 13.35 -0.17 18.58
C ILE A 74 14.79 -0.67 18.70
N GLU A 75 15.08 -1.91 18.27
CA GLU A 75 16.44 -2.45 18.29
C GLU A 75 17.42 -1.58 17.48
N GLN A 76 17.02 -1.14 16.28
CA GLN A 76 17.85 -0.29 15.45
C GLN A 76 18.04 1.12 16.02
N ALA A 77 17.02 1.67 16.69
CA ALA A 77 17.11 2.95 17.38
C ALA A 77 18.09 2.87 18.56
N ASP A 78 17.99 1.83 19.38
CA ASP A 78 18.88 1.60 20.53
C ASP A 78 20.33 1.40 20.08
N ALA A 79 20.53 0.72 18.94
CA ALA A 79 21.85 0.55 18.31
C ALA A 79 22.37 1.82 17.61
N ARG A 80 21.59 2.92 17.57
CA ARG A 80 21.89 4.15 16.82
C ARG A 80 22.12 3.91 15.31
N ALA A 81 21.47 2.88 14.78
CA ALA A 81 21.53 2.48 13.38
C ALA A 81 20.27 2.85 12.58
N LEU A 82 19.29 3.48 13.23
CA LEU A 82 18.05 3.94 12.62
C LEU A 82 18.15 5.40 12.17
N CYS A 83 17.81 5.66 10.91
CA CYS A 83 17.56 6.98 10.36
C CYS A 83 16.09 7.11 9.98
N ILE A 84 15.48 8.28 10.21
CA ILE A 84 14.15 8.63 9.72
C ILE A 84 14.31 9.74 8.70
N SER A 85 13.80 9.52 7.49
CA SER A 85 13.75 10.51 6.43
C SER A 85 12.32 11.05 6.30
N PRO A 86 12.06 12.29 6.73
CA PRO A 86 10.80 12.95 6.44
C PRO A 86 10.78 13.45 4.99
N ASP A 87 9.66 13.26 4.31
CA ASP A 87 9.37 13.84 3.00
C ASP A 87 8.13 14.72 3.10
N LEU A 88 8.27 15.99 2.72
CA LEU A 88 7.18 16.97 2.79
C LEU A 88 6.93 17.55 1.41
N TRP A 89 5.69 17.42 0.94
CA TRP A 89 5.26 18.04 -0.30
C TRP A 89 3.87 18.64 -0.17
N SER A 90 3.49 19.45 -1.15
CA SER A 90 2.17 20.08 -1.20
C SER A 90 1.56 19.91 -2.57
N ASP A 91 0.30 19.46 -2.60
CA ASP A 91 -0.52 19.43 -3.79
C ASP A 91 -1.25 20.76 -3.91
N LYS A 92 -0.80 21.62 -4.83
CA LYS A 92 -1.38 22.94 -5.07
C LYS A 92 -2.81 22.87 -5.63
N TYR A 93 -3.17 21.79 -6.31
CA TYR A 93 -4.50 21.62 -6.88
C TYR A 93 -5.49 21.25 -5.79
N ARG A 94 -5.15 20.25 -4.96
CA ARG A 94 -5.98 19.85 -3.82
C ARG A 94 -5.90 20.81 -2.63
N LYS A 95 -4.88 21.67 -2.58
CA LYS A 95 -4.54 22.55 -1.44
C LYS A 95 -4.29 21.77 -0.14
N VAL A 96 -3.59 20.65 -0.28
CA VAL A 96 -3.26 19.75 0.85
C VAL A 96 -1.75 19.57 0.91
N SER A 97 -1.21 19.55 2.13
CA SER A 97 0.19 19.19 2.39
C SER A 97 0.29 17.78 2.95
N TYR A 98 1.36 17.08 2.60
CA TYR A 98 1.59 15.69 2.99
C TYR A 98 2.93 15.54 3.70
N LEU A 99 2.95 14.66 4.69
CA LEU A 99 4.16 14.21 5.38
C LEU A 99 4.29 12.69 5.20
N GLY A 100 5.32 12.29 4.47
CA GLY A 100 5.82 10.92 4.42
C GLY A 100 6.92 10.73 5.46
N LEU A 101 6.92 9.61 6.17
CA LEU A 101 8.03 9.19 7.02
C LEU A 101 8.55 7.84 6.56
N THR A 102 9.83 7.78 6.22
CA THR A 102 10.50 6.54 5.82
C THR A 102 11.63 6.24 6.79
N SER A 103 11.64 5.03 7.34
CA SER A 103 12.75 4.51 8.14
C SER A 103 13.81 3.88 7.25
N VAL A 104 15.07 4.11 7.59
CA VAL A 104 16.23 3.61 6.86
C VAL A 104 17.24 3.06 7.86
N PHE A 105 17.62 1.79 7.69
CA PHE A 105 18.66 1.14 8.50
C PHE A 105 19.33 0.01 7.71
N VAL A 106 20.48 -0.46 8.19
CA VAL A 106 21.17 -1.64 7.64
C VAL A 106 20.94 -2.81 8.58
N ASP A 107 20.45 -3.93 8.06
CA ASP A 107 20.18 -5.11 8.88
C ASP A 107 21.46 -5.92 9.19
N LYS A 108 21.28 -7.01 9.96
CA LYS A 108 22.37 -7.92 10.35
C LYS A 108 23.03 -8.64 9.18
N ASN A 109 22.38 -8.68 8.02
CA ASN A 109 22.89 -9.26 6.79
C ASN A 109 23.58 -8.21 5.89
N PHE A 110 23.80 -6.99 6.41
CA PHE A 110 24.33 -5.85 5.67
C PHE A 110 23.45 -5.41 4.50
N GLU A 111 22.14 -5.67 4.57
CA GLU A 111 21.19 -5.21 3.58
C GLU A 111 20.56 -3.88 4.02
N LEU A 112 20.55 -2.91 3.11
CA LEU A 112 19.82 -1.65 3.32
C LEU A 112 18.32 -1.93 3.32
N LYS A 113 17.65 -1.55 4.40
CA LYS A 113 16.20 -1.60 4.55
C LYS A 113 15.65 -0.19 4.53
N THR A 114 14.67 0.02 3.67
CA THR A 114 13.90 1.26 3.54
C THR A 114 12.44 0.90 3.71
N ILE A 115 11.78 1.46 4.73
CA ILE A 115 10.41 1.09 5.09
C ILE A 115 9.59 2.35 5.35
N ASP A 116 8.53 2.52 4.56
CA ASP A 116 7.56 3.60 4.73
C ASP A 116 6.71 3.35 5.97
N LEU A 117 6.75 4.29 6.91
CA LEU A 117 6.03 4.23 8.18
C LEU A 117 4.63 4.81 8.05
N CYS A 118 4.54 5.98 7.40
CA CYS A 118 3.27 6.63 7.13
C CYS A 118 3.39 7.64 5.98
N CYS A 119 2.24 7.94 5.39
CA CYS A 119 2.00 9.11 4.57
C CYS A 119 0.67 9.70 5.03
N GLY A 120 0.71 10.93 5.54
CA GLY A 120 -0.44 11.61 6.12
C GLY A 120 -0.66 12.98 5.49
N GLU A 121 -1.92 13.36 5.34
CA GLU A 121 -2.32 14.74 5.09
C GLU A 121 -2.16 15.53 6.40
N TYR A 122 -1.69 16.78 6.34
CA TYR A 122 -1.73 17.71 7.46
C TYR A 122 -2.23 19.08 7.00
N ASP A 123 -3.08 19.70 7.80
CA ASP A 123 -3.80 20.92 7.45
C ASP A 123 -2.85 22.13 7.35
N GLU A 124 -3.17 23.08 6.46
CA GLU A 124 -2.30 24.24 6.23
C GLU A 124 -2.13 25.16 7.44
N LEU A 125 -3.08 25.12 8.38
CA LEU A 125 -3.01 25.86 9.64
C LEU A 125 -1.98 25.26 10.62
N ASP A 126 -1.57 24.01 10.39
CA ASP A 126 -0.66 23.22 11.21
C ASP A 126 0.73 23.05 10.58
N LYS A 127 1.19 24.04 9.79
CA LYS A 127 2.54 24.06 9.19
C LYS A 127 3.63 24.58 10.14
N THR A 128 3.42 24.46 11.45
CA THR A 128 4.40 24.91 12.44
C THR A 128 5.34 23.76 12.82
N GLY A 129 6.59 24.07 13.20
CA GLY A 129 7.52 23.04 13.68
C GLY A 129 7.00 22.23 14.88
N SER A 130 6.08 22.81 15.67
CA SER A 130 5.38 22.14 16.77
C SER A 130 4.39 21.07 16.30
N SER A 131 3.69 21.28 15.19
CA SER A 131 2.67 20.36 14.66
C SER A 131 3.29 19.12 13.99
N VAL A 132 4.59 19.16 13.67
CA VAL A 132 5.35 18.01 13.12
C VAL A 132 5.83 17.06 14.22
N LEU A 133 5.87 17.51 15.48
CA LEU A 133 6.38 16.75 16.63
C LEU A 133 5.27 16.14 17.52
N SER A 134 4.01 16.50 17.29
CA SER A 134 2.81 16.04 18.01
C SER A 134 2.17 14.83 17.36
#